data_AF-A0A356BC83-F1
#
_entry.id   AF-A0A356BC83-F1
#
_cell.length_a   1.000
_cell.length_b   1.000
_cell.length_c   1.000
_cell.angle_alpha   90.00
_cell.angle_beta   90.00
_cell.angle_gamma   90.00
#
_symmetry.space_group_name_H-M   'P 1'
#
loop_
_entity.id
_entity.type
_entity.pdbx_description
1 polymer ?
#
loop_
_entity_poly.entity_id
_entity_poly.type
_entity_poly.pdbx_seq_one_letter_code
_entity_poly.pdbx_strand_id
1 'polypeptide(L)'
;ADVALMADDLRHLPFAVDLSRRTRRIILQNVFVSLGVVALLVPATIMGLGIGAAVAVHEGSTLIVVFNALRLLAYTPAKNIAPEA
;
A
#
# COMPACT_ATOMS: atom_id res chain seq x y z
N ALA A 1 -5.40 19.54 16.75
CA ALA A 1 -5.64 20.14 15.43
C ALA A 1 -4.40 19.84 14.61
N ASP A 2 -4.35 18.65 13.99
CA ASP A 2 -3.08 17.98 13.69
C ASP A 2 -2.84 17.77 12.18
N VAL A 3 -3.42 18.64 11.37
CA VAL A 3 -3.05 18.79 9.96
C VAL A 3 -2.75 20.27 9.74
N ALA A 4 -1.46 20.62 9.81
CA ALA A 4 -0.98 21.91 9.35
C ALA A 4 -1.01 21.91 7.81
N LEU A 5 -2.16 22.29 7.25
CA LEU A 5 -2.23 22.63 5.84
C LEU A 5 -1.39 23.89 5.63
N MET A 6 -0.21 23.76 5.02
CA MET A 6 0.54 24.89 4.44
C MET A 6 -0.18 25.50 3.21
N ALA A 7 -1.41 25.07 2.94
CA ALA A 7 -2.20 25.50 1.80
C ALA A 7 -3.16 26.60 2.25
N ASP A 8 -2.85 27.85 1.88
CA ASP A 8 -3.79 28.98 1.88
C ASP A 8 -5.00 28.77 0.93
N ASP A 9 -5.20 27.53 0.45
CA ASP A 9 -6.17 27.20 -0.57
C ASP A 9 -6.81 25.82 -0.33
N LEU A 10 -8.00 25.85 0.28
CA LEU A 10 -8.87 24.71 0.59
C LEU A 10 -9.28 23.90 -0.67
N ARG A 11 -9.02 24.38 -1.89
CA ARG A 11 -9.29 23.66 -3.15
C ARG A 11 -8.47 22.37 -3.32
N HIS A 12 -7.41 22.16 -2.54
CA HIS A 12 -6.57 20.95 -2.59
C HIS A 12 -6.96 19.86 -1.58
N LEU A 13 -7.86 20.15 -0.64
CA LEU A 13 -8.36 19.16 0.32
C LEU A 13 -8.96 17.89 -0.31
N PRO A 14 -9.78 17.99 -1.38
CA PRO A 14 -10.37 16.81 -2.00
C PRO A 14 -9.31 15.84 -2.55
N PHE A 15 -8.25 16.38 -3.17
CA PHE A 15 -7.13 15.59 -3.69
C PHE A 15 -6.41 14.82 -2.58
N ALA A 16 -6.08 15.50 -1.47
CA ALA A 16 -5.38 14.89 -0.35
C ALA A 16 -6.23 13.77 0.29
N VAL A 17 -7.54 13.98 0.42
CA VAL A 17 -8.48 12.98 0.94
C VAL A 17 -8.58 11.76 0.02
N ASP A 18 -8.68 11.96 -1.29
CA ASP A 18 -8.76 10.87 -2.25
C ASP A 18 -7.48 10.05 -2.32
N LEU A 19 -6.32 10.71 -2.30
CA LEU A 19 -5.03 10.05 -2.21
C LEU A 19 -4.95 9.24 -0.91
N SER A 20 -5.28 9.84 0.24
CA SER A 20 -5.30 9.16 1.54
C SER A 20 -6.17 7.91 1.55
N ARG A 21 -7.37 7.97 0.97
CA ARG A 21 -8.28 6.80 0.84
C ARG A 21 -7.64 5.68 0.01
N ARG A 22 -6.95 6.01 -1.08
CA ARG A 22 -6.25 5.01 -1.90
C ARG A 22 -5.03 4.45 -1.19
N THR A 23 -4.23 5.29 -0.53
CA THR A 23 -3.10 4.87 0.31
C THR A 23 -3.57 3.90 1.40
N ARG A 24 -4.65 4.22 2.11
CA ARG A 24 -5.22 3.36 3.17
C ARG A 24 -5.57 1.97 2.64
N ARG A 25 -6.14 1.88 1.45
CA ARG A 25 -6.48 0.59 0.83
C ARG A 25 -5.23 -0.24 0.52
N ILE A 26 -4.16 0.38 0.03
CA ILE A 26 -2.89 -0.30 -0.23
C ILE A 26 -2.24 -0.76 1.09
N ILE A 27 -2.27 0.07 2.14
CA ILE A 27 -1.78 -0.32 3.47
C ILE A 27 -2.52 -1.56 3.98
N LEU A 28 -3.86 -1.58 3.89
CA LEU A 28 -4.63 -2.73 4.35
C LEU A 28 -4.33 -4.00 3.53
N GLN A 29 -4.10 -3.88 2.22
CA GLN A 29 -3.67 -4.99 1.39
C GLN A 29 -2.29 -5.52 1.83
N ASN A 30 -1.33 -4.63 2.08
CA ASN A 30 0.01 -4.99 2.54
C ASN A 30 -0.05 -5.70 3.89
N VAL A 31 -0.83 -5.17 4.85
CA VAL A 31 -1.03 -5.81 6.16
C VAL A 31 -1.64 -7.20 6.01
N PHE A 32 -2.63 -7.35 5.14
CA PHE A 32 -3.25 -8.65 4.88
C PHE A 32 -2.25 -9.66 4.30
N VAL A 33 -1.44 -9.25 3.32
CA VAL A 33 -0.39 -10.09 2.73
C VAL A 33 0.66 -10.47 3.77
N SER A 34 1.21 -9.51 4.51
CA SER A 34 2.22 -9.76 5.54
C SER A 34 1.72 -10.70 6.61
N LEU A 35 0.48 -10.51 7.10
CA LEU A 35 -0.11 -11.39 8.09
C LEU A 35 -0.37 -12.78 7.52
N GLY A 36 -0.82 -12.88 6.27
CA GLY A 36 -1.01 -14.15 5.58
C GLY A 36 0.29 -14.95 5.43
N VAL A 37 1.38 -14.29 5.07
CA VAL A 37 2.71 -14.91 4.96
C VAL A 37 3.18 -15.47 6.30
N VAL A 38 3.06 -14.68 7.38
CA VAL A 38 3.40 -15.15 8.73
C VAL A 38 2.51 -16.31 9.16
N ALA A 39 1.19 -16.17 8.97
CA ALA A 39 0.21 -17.20 9.33
C ALA A 39 0.39 -18.50 8.55
N LEU A 40 0.98 -18.47 7.35
CA LEU A 40 1.31 -19.66 6.56
C LEU A 40 2.68 -20.23 6.91
N LEU A 41 3.72 -19.39 6.98
CA LEU A 41 5.10 -19.85 7.18
C LEU A 41 5.34 -20.40 8.59
N VAL A 42 4.71 -19.82 9.62
CA VAL A 42 4.87 -20.31 11.00
C VAL A 42 4.41 -21.77 11.14
N PRO A 43 3.17 -22.16 10.78
CA PRO A 43 2.78 -23.56 10.86
C PRO A 43 3.53 -24.44 9.85
N ALA A 44 3.82 -23.94 8.64
CA ALA A 44 4.56 -24.73 7.65
C ALA A 44 5.97 -25.11 8.14
N THR A 45 6.68 -24.19 8.78
CA THR A 45 8.01 -24.46 9.36
C THR A 45 7.93 -25.43 10.53
N ILE A 46 6.92 -25.33 11.39
CA ILE A 46 6.66 -26.31 12.47
C ILE A 46 6.37 -27.71 11.89
N MET A 47 5.66 -27.79 10.76
CA MET A 47 5.39 -29.05 10.05
C MET A 47 6.58 -29.60 9.25
N GLY A 48 7.73 -28.91 9.26
CA GLY A 48 8.97 -29.39 8.63
C GLY A 48 9.34 -28.71 7.31
N LEU A 49 8.74 -27.57 6.96
CA LEU A 49 9.23 -26.75 5.85
C LEU A 49 10.68 -26.30 6.13
N GLY A 50 11.58 -26.60 5.20
CA GLY A 50 12.98 -26.24 5.33
C GLY A 50 13.19 -24.72 5.42
N ILE A 51 14.13 -24.30 6.27
CA ILE A 51 14.42 -22.89 6.54
C ILE A 51 14.74 -22.11 5.26
N GLY A 52 15.48 -22.71 4.32
CA GLY A 52 15.81 -22.05 3.05
C GLY A 52 14.57 -21.70 2.21
N ALA A 53 13.60 -22.62 2.12
CA ALA A 53 12.35 -22.37 1.41
C ALA A 53 11.48 -21.33 2.15
N ALA A 54 11.43 -21.41 3.48
CA ALA A 54 10.70 -20.44 4.29
C ALA A 54 11.24 -19.02 4.13
N VAL A 55 12.56 -18.85 4.15
CA VAL A 55 13.23 -17.55 3.92
C VAL A 55 12.97 -17.05 2.51
N ALA A 56 13.10 -17.91 1.49
CA ALA A 56 12.82 -17.50 0.10
C ALA A 56 11.38 -16.97 -0.08
N VAL A 57 10.39 -17.60 0.57
CA VAL A 57 9.00 -17.13 0.53
C VAL A 57 8.82 -15.84 1.33
N HIS A 58 9.44 -15.73 2.51
CA HIS A 58 9.40 -14.51 3.33
C HIS A 58 9.97 -13.31 2.57
N GLU A 59 11.20 -13.44 2.05
CA GLU A 59 11.86 -12.39 1.28
C GLU A 59 11.13 -12.11 -0.04
N GLY A 60 10.62 -13.15 -0.72
CA GLY A 60 9.80 -12.99 -1.92
C GLY A 60 8.53 -12.17 -1.65
N SER A 61 7.92 -12.31 -0.47
CA SER A 61 6.74 -11.52 -0.11
C SER A 61 7.03 -10.03 0.04
N THR A 62 8.26 -9.65 0.42
CA THR A 62 8.65 -8.23 0.49
C THR A 62 8.54 -7.57 -0.89
N LEU A 63 8.96 -8.27 -1.95
CA LEU A 63 8.86 -7.78 -3.33
C LEU A 63 7.40 -7.59 -3.76
N ILE A 64 6.51 -8.49 -3.36
CA ILE A 64 5.06 -8.38 -3.64
C ILE A 64 4.48 -7.12 -2.99
N VAL A 65 4.81 -6.90 -1.72
CA VAL A 65 4.33 -5.75 -0.94
C VAL A 65 4.89 -4.43 -1.51
N VAL A 66 6.16 -4.42 -1.89
CA VAL A 66 6.81 -3.27 -2.56
C VAL A 66 6.14 -2.97 -3.88
N PHE A 67 5.88 -3.97 -4.72
CA PHE A 67 5.17 -3.78 -5.99
C PHE A 67 3.76 -3.20 -5.77
N ASN A 68 3.03 -3.69 -4.75
CA ASN A 68 1.72 -3.15 -4.42
C ASN A 68 1.79 -1.68 -3.95
N ALA A 69 2.84 -1.30 -3.23
CA ALA A 69 3.09 0.09 -2.84
C ALA A 69 3.39 0.99 -4.06
N LEU A 70 4.18 0.51 -5.03
CA LEU A 70 4.49 1.25 -6.26
C LEU A 70 3.25 1.57 -7.11
N ARG A 71 2.17 0.78 -6.99
CA ARG A 71 0.88 1.08 -7.64
C ARG A 71 0.30 2.44 -7.21
N LEU A 72 0.61 2.92 -6.01
CA LEU A 72 0.21 4.25 -5.56
C LEU A 72 0.91 5.36 -6.36
N LEU A 73 2.13 5.10 -6.84
CA LEU A 73 2.92 6.05 -7.63
C LEU A 73 2.31 6.27 -9.03
N ALA A 74 1.60 5.27 -9.54
CA ALA A 74 0.79 5.38 -10.76
C ALA A 74 -0.56 6.10 -10.53
N TYR A 75 -0.79 6.69 -9.36
CA TYR A 75 -1.97 7.51 -9.11
C TYR A 75 -1.93 8.77 -9.97
N THR A 76 -2.71 8.79 -11.05
CA THR A 76 -3.01 10.01 -11.79
C THR A 76 -4.30 10.61 -11.23
N PRO A 77 -4.27 11.85 -10.68
CA PRO A 77 -5.50 12.56 -10.34
C PRO A 77 -6.33 12.77 -11.62
N ALA A 78 -7.64 12.54 -11.55
CA ALA A 78 -8.52 12.77 -12.68
C ALA A 78 -8.45 14.25 -13.06
N LYS A 79 -7.93 14.53 -14.27
CA LYS A 79 -7.91 15.86 -14.87
C LYS A 79 -9.34 16.24 -15.26
N ASN A 80 -10.16 16.62 -14.29
CA ASN A 80 -11.38 17.39 -14.57
C ASN A 80 -10.98 18.85 -14.78
N ILE A 81 -10.31 19.09 -15.90
CA ILE A 81 -10.14 20.42 -16.47
C ILE A 81 -10.78 20.32 -17.84
N ALA A 82 -12.09 20.57 -17.88
CA ALA A 82 -12.80 20.80 -19.13
C ALA A 82 -12.28 22.12 -19.75
N PRO A 83 -12.29 22.22 -21.08
CA PRO A 83 -11.56 23.23 -21.84
C PRO A 83 -12.22 24.62 -21.77
N GLU A 84 -11.43 25.61 -22.17
CA GLU A 84 -11.76 27.04 -22.29
C GLU A 84 -13.17 27.34 -22.84
N ALA A 85 -13.81 28.33 -22.24
CA ALA A 85 -14.73 29.25 -22.91
C ALA A 85 -14.55 30.65 -22.30
#